data_AF-A0A927X9R4-F1
#
_entry.id   AF-A0A927X9R4-F1
#
_cell.length_a   1.000
_cell.length_b   1.000
_cell.length_c   1.000
_cell.angle_alpha   90.00
_cell.angle_beta   90.00
_cell.angle_gamma   90.00
#
_symmetry.space_group_name_H-M   'P 1'
#
loop_
_entity.id
_entity.type
_entity.pdbx_description
1 polymer ?
#
loop_
_entity_poly.entity_id
_entity_poly.type
_entity_poly.pdbx_seq_one_letter_code
_entity_poly.pdbx_strand_id
1 'polypeptide(L)'
;MKKIKFLLGLFVCAVAALGLCSCFGVSQMYADKINKAAEKDEHITYSEVLETLGDEAVDITALKTGVIVAVKGCDSLEDIKEKIDNEEDVKGIVVTVVLGKATSASYKVITADDLK
;
A
#
# COMPACT_ATOMS: atom_id res chain seq x y z
N MET A 1 13.32 44.87 33.74
CA MET A 1 12.18 44.11 34.32
C MET A 1 11.34 43.60 33.15
N LYS A 2 11.61 42.40 32.61
CA LYS A 2 10.99 41.10 32.93
C LYS A 2 9.46 41.05 32.68
N LYS A 3 9.11 40.24 31.65
CA LYS A 3 7.87 39.46 31.40
C LYS A 3 6.80 40.07 30.49
N ILE A 4 6.94 39.80 29.19
CA ILE A 4 5.81 39.61 28.27
C ILE A 4 5.19 38.24 28.59
N LYS A 5 3.94 38.23 29.07
CA LYS A 5 3.10 37.03 29.22
C LYS A 5 2.08 37.09 28.08
N PHE A 6 2.17 36.20 27.10
CA PHE A 6 1.55 34.86 27.07
C PHE A 6 0.03 34.94 26.99
N LEU A 7 -0.49 34.78 25.77
CA LEU A 7 -1.63 33.90 25.47
C LEU A 7 -1.67 33.69 23.95
N LEU A 8 -0.95 32.65 23.51
CA LEU A 8 -1.22 31.90 22.27
C LEU A 8 -2.71 31.50 22.30
N GLY A 9 -3.49 31.58 21.23
CA GLY A 9 -3.10 31.37 19.83
C GLY A 9 -3.57 29.99 19.39
N LEU A 10 -4.66 30.00 18.61
CA LEU A 10 -5.01 29.07 17.51
C LEU A 10 -4.81 27.57 17.77
N PHE A 11 -5.88 26.78 17.82
CA PHE A 11 -6.39 26.06 16.65
C PHE A 11 -5.27 25.53 15.76
N VAL A 12 -4.94 24.24 15.91
CA VAL A 12 -4.75 23.23 14.87
C VAL A 12 -4.31 21.98 15.63
N CYS A 13 -5.17 20.97 15.70
CA CYS A 13 -4.73 19.60 15.95
C CYS A 13 -3.78 19.24 14.81
N ALA A 14 -2.49 19.52 15.01
CA ALA A 14 -1.44 19.23 14.06
C ALA A 14 -1.32 17.72 13.97
N VAL A 15 -1.89 17.22 12.88
CA VAL A 15 -1.57 15.96 12.23
C VAL A 15 -0.04 15.90 12.08
N ALA A 16 0.62 15.28 13.05
CA ALA A 16 2.06 15.04 13.01
C ALA A 16 2.36 13.71 13.70
N ALA A 17 1.73 12.65 13.18
CA ALA A 17 2.13 11.27 13.44
C ALA A 17 2.24 10.52 12.10
N LEU A 18 2.94 11.12 11.13
CA LEU A 18 3.37 10.43 9.90
C LEU A 18 4.87 10.69 9.73
N GLY A 19 5.60 10.36 10.78
CA GLY A 19 7.06 10.30 10.79
C GLY A 19 7.49 8.99 11.42
N LEU A 20 6.85 7.88 11.03
CA LEU A 20 7.39 6.56 11.27
C LEU A 20 8.05 6.12 9.97
N CYS A 21 9.38 6.31 9.94
CA CYS A 21 10.27 5.44 9.20
C CYS A 21 9.66 4.04 9.15
N SER A 22 9.27 3.64 7.98
CA SER A 22 8.68 2.34 7.78
C SER A 22 9.24 1.86 6.48
N CYS A 23 10.19 0.96 6.62
CA CYS A 23 10.29 -0.15 5.70
C CYS A 23 8.93 -0.87 5.73
N PHE A 24 7.87 -0.29 5.16
CA PHE A 24 6.61 -0.96 4.91
C PHE A 24 6.86 -1.84 3.69
N GLY A 25 7.62 -2.91 3.91
CA GLY A 25 7.60 -4.02 2.99
C GLY A 25 6.17 -4.55 2.90
N VAL A 26 5.89 -5.19 1.77
CA VAL A 26 4.76 -6.09 1.56
C VAL A 26 4.41 -6.87 2.84
N SER A 27 3.31 -6.51 3.50
CA SER A 27 2.94 -7.06 4.81
C SER A 27 1.44 -7.08 5.08
N GLN A 28 1.03 -7.96 6.00
CA GLN A 28 -0.36 -8.09 6.43
C GLN A 28 -0.93 -6.80 7.04
N MET A 29 -0.12 -6.07 7.81
CA MET A 29 -0.54 -4.81 8.44
C MET A 29 -0.93 -3.74 7.42
N TYR A 30 -0.24 -3.68 6.26
CA TYR A 30 -0.60 -2.73 5.22
C TYR A 30 -1.88 -3.15 4.49
N ALA A 31 -2.08 -4.45 4.25
CA ALA A 31 -3.34 -4.96 3.72
C ALA A 31 -4.54 -4.63 4.65
N ASP A 32 -4.39 -4.83 5.96
CA ASP A 32 -5.42 -4.49 6.95
C ASP A 32 -5.74 -2.99 6.96
N LYS A 33 -4.74 -2.14 6.77
CA LYS A 33 -4.93 -0.68 6.66
C LYS A 33 -5.79 -0.31 5.45
N ILE A 34 -5.52 -0.90 4.28
CA ILE A 34 -6.30 -0.69 3.05
C ILE A 34 -7.75 -1.14 3.27
N ASN A 35 -7.95 -2.36 3.80
CA ASN A 35 -9.28 -2.89 4.03
C ASN A 35 -10.08 -2.03 5.02
N LYS A 36 -9.46 -1.61 6.12
CA LYS A 36 -10.10 -0.72 7.11
C LYS A 36 -10.45 0.64 6.55
N ALA A 37 -9.62 1.21 5.68
CA ALA A 37 -9.92 2.47 5.02
C ALA A 37 -11.10 2.34 4.04
N ALA A 38 -11.16 1.21 3.32
CA ALA A 38 -12.27 0.90 2.41
C ALA A 38 -13.60 0.69 3.18
N GLU A 39 -13.58 -0.01 4.31
CA GLU A 39 -14.76 -0.21 5.17
C GLU A 39 -15.35 1.09 5.72
N LYS A 40 -14.50 2.11 5.91
CA LYS A 40 -14.88 3.42 6.45
C LYS A 40 -15.20 4.48 5.39
N ASP A 41 -15.16 4.13 4.11
CA ASP A 41 -15.27 5.08 2.98
C ASP A 41 -14.19 6.19 3.00
N GLU A 42 -13.07 5.96 3.72
CA GLU A 42 -11.92 6.88 3.82
C GLU A 42 -10.90 6.65 2.67
N HIS A 43 -11.02 5.53 1.95
CA HIS A 43 -10.31 5.11 0.72
C HIS A 43 -8.89 5.64 0.46
N ILE A 44 -7.92 4.73 0.46
CA ILE A 44 -6.54 5.01 -0.02
C ILE A 44 -6.55 5.08 -1.55
N THR A 45 -5.90 6.09 -2.12
CA THR A 45 -5.81 6.27 -3.58
C THR A 45 -4.77 5.35 -4.22
N TYR A 46 -4.93 5.11 -5.52
CA TYR A 46 -3.96 4.37 -6.32
C TYR A 46 -2.53 4.94 -6.19
N SER A 47 -2.37 6.26 -6.24
CA SER A 47 -1.06 6.91 -6.12
C SER A 47 -0.40 6.68 -4.77
N GLU A 48 -1.18 6.70 -3.68
CA GLU A 48 -0.67 6.42 -2.33
C GLU A 48 -0.24 4.95 -2.16
N VAL A 49 -0.93 4.02 -2.83
CA VAL A 49 -0.54 2.61 -2.86
C VAL A 49 0.81 2.45 -3.57
N LEU A 50 0.97 3.05 -4.76
CA LEU A 50 2.23 3.01 -5.49
C LEU A 50 3.38 3.69 -4.73
N GLU A 51 3.15 4.84 -4.12
CA GLU A 51 4.18 5.54 -3.33
C GLU A 51 4.64 4.70 -2.14
N THR A 52 3.73 3.98 -1.49
CA THR A 52 4.07 3.14 -0.33
C THR A 52 4.84 1.88 -0.74
N LEU A 53 4.40 1.21 -1.81
CA LEU A 53 5.00 -0.05 -2.27
C LEU A 53 6.30 0.18 -3.04
N GLY A 54 6.45 1.35 -3.67
CA GLY A 54 7.64 1.72 -4.42
C GLY A 54 7.94 0.76 -5.57
N ASP A 55 9.23 0.49 -5.76
CA ASP A 55 9.73 -0.37 -6.84
C ASP A 55 9.33 -1.84 -6.71
N GLU A 56 8.84 -2.27 -5.53
CA GLU A 56 8.35 -3.65 -5.31
C GLU A 56 6.99 -3.91 -5.98
N ALA A 57 6.32 -2.88 -6.52
CA ALA A 57 4.98 -2.96 -7.08
C ALA A 57 4.94 -3.25 -8.59
N VAL A 58 4.19 -4.28 -8.96
CA VAL A 58 3.84 -4.64 -10.33
C VAL A 58 2.33 -4.41 -10.54
N ASP A 59 1.98 -3.49 -11.43
CA ASP A 59 0.58 -3.16 -11.76
C ASP A 59 0.06 -3.99 -12.94
N ILE A 60 -1.06 -4.67 -12.72
CA ILE A 60 -1.82 -5.45 -13.70
C ILE A 60 -3.19 -4.79 -13.87
N THR A 61 -3.41 -4.11 -15.01
CA THR A 61 -4.63 -3.31 -15.23
C THR A 61 -5.49 -3.83 -16.39
N ALA A 62 -6.81 -3.89 -16.18
CA ALA A 62 -7.82 -4.16 -17.20
C ALA A 62 -9.05 -3.23 -17.05
N LEU A 63 -9.51 -2.59 -18.13
CA LEU A 63 -10.79 -1.85 -18.22
C LEU A 63 -11.18 -1.00 -16.97
N LYS A 64 -10.33 -0.03 -16.57
CA LYS A 64 -10.53 0.88 -15.40
C LYS A 64 -10.54 0.23 -14.01
N THR A 65 -10.19 -1.06 -13.93
CA THR A 65 -9.88 -1.79 -12.70
C THR A 65 -8.43 -2.25 -12.74
N GLY A 66 -7.72 -2.12 -11.63
CA GLY A 66 -6.32 -2.51 -11.52
C GLY A 66 -6.10 -3.46 -10.35
N VAL A 67 -5.15 -4.37 -10.52
CA VAL A 67 -4.61 -5.22 -9.46
C VAL A 67 -3.14 -4.87 -9.33
N ILE A 68 -2.73 -4.37 -8.17
CA ILE A 68 -1.33 -4.13 -7.87
C ILE A 68 -0.83 -5.32 -7.06
N VAL A 69 0.19 -6.00 -7.58
CA VAL A 69 0.88 -7.08 -6.89
C VAL A 69 2.25 -6.56 -6.49
N ALA A 70 2.51 -6.46 -5.20
CA ALA A 70 3.86 -6.16 -4.73
C ALA A 70 4.49 -7.37 -4.07
N VAL A 71 5.73 -7.67 -4.45
CA VAL A 71 6.50 -8.81 -3.97
C VAL A 71 7.91 -8.34 -3.66
N LYS A 72 8.39 -8.65 -2.46
CA LYS A 72 9.73 -8.22 -2.03
C LYS A 72 10.81 -8.85 -2.92
N GLY A 73 11.68 -8.01 -3.48
CA GLY A 73 12.79 -8.43 -4.33
C GLY A 73 12.35 -8.99 -5.69
N CYS A 74 11.23 -8.48 -6.21
CA CYS A 74 10.78 -8.64 -7.58
C CYS A 74 10.44 -7.25 -8.11
N ASP A 75 10.98 -6.90 -9.26
CA ASP A 75 10.79 -5.58 -9.87
C ASP A 75 9.94 -5.68 -11.15
N SER A 76 9.61 -6.90 -11.58
CA SER A 76 8.87 -7.18 -12.79
C SER A 76 7.86 -8.34 -12.63
N LEU A 77 6.87 -8.38 -13.52
CA LEU A 77 5.94 -9.51 -13.62
C LEU A 77 6.66 -10.82 -13.97
N GLU A 78 7.72 -10.73 -14.76
CA GLU A 78 8.52 -11.87 -15.20
C GLU A 78 9.30 -12.48 -14.04
N ASP A 79 9.86 -11.66 -13.14
CA ASP A 79 10.54 -12.13 -11.93
C ASP A 79 9.61 -12.91 -11.02
N ILE A 80 8.37 -12.42 -10.85
CA ILE A 80 7.35 -13.08 -10.02
C ILE A 80 6.98 -14.43 -10.65
N LYS A 81 6.78 -14.46 -11.97
CA LYS A 81 6.46 -15.69 -12.71
C LYS A 81 7.58 -16.71 -12.61
N GLU A 82 8.83 -16.30 -12.79
CA GLU A 82 9.99 -17.19 -12.70
C GLU A 82 10.08 -17.86 -11.31
N LYS A 83 9.88 -17.10 -10.22
CA LYS A 83 9.88 -17.67 -8.88
C LYS A 83 8.71 -18.65 -8.65
N ILE A 84 7.53 -18.36 -9.19
CA ILE A 84 6.38 -19.27 -9.13
C ILE A 84 6.64 -20.55 -9.93
N ASP A 85 7.22 -20.43 -11.13
CA ASP A 85 7.56 -21.56 -12.00
C ASP A 85 8.66 -22.44 -11.40
N ASN A 86 9.52 -21.85 -10.55
CA ASN A 86 10.53 -22.56 -9.74
C ASN A 86 9.95 -23.17 -8.44
N GLU A 87 8.63 -23.15 -8.25
CA GLU A 87 7.94 -23.65 -7.05
C GLU A 87 8.34 -22.94 -5.74
N GLU A 88 8.77 -21.68 -5.82
CA GLU A 88 9.10 -20.88 -4.64
C GLU A 88 7.85 -20.27 -3.98
N ASP A 89 7.83 -20.23 -2.65
CA ASP A 89 6.78 -19.55 -1.88
C ASP A 89 6.95 -18.02 -1.95
N VAL A 90 6.37 -17.40 -2.98
CA VAL A 90 6.42 -15.96 -3.20
C VAL A 90 5.37 -15.25 -2.35
N LYS A 91 5.76 -14.67 -1.20
CA LYS A 91 4.82 -13.86 -0.38
C LYS A 91 4.72 -12.43 -0.87
N GLY A 92 3.49 -12.00 -1.16
CA GLY A 92 3.17 -10.71 -1.74
C GLY A 92 1.91 -10.09 -1.15
N ILE A 93 1.61 -8.86 -1.54
CA ILE A 93 0.35 -8.17 -1.28
C ILE A 93 -0.32 -7.95 -2.62
N VAL A 94 -1.59 -8.33 -2.70
CA VAL A 94 -2.46 -8.09 -3.85
C VAL A 94 -3.45 -7.02 -3.45
N VAL A 95 -3.47 -5.90 -4.17
CA VAL A 95 -4.36 -4.76 -3.91
C VAL A 95 -5.29 -4.58 -5.10
N THR A 96 -6.60 -4.59 -4.86
CA THR A 96 -7.60 -4.32 -5.91
C THR A 96 -7.98 -2.84 -5.90
N VAL A 97 -7.83 -2.20 -7.05
CA VAL A 97 -8.11 -0.79 -7.26
C VAL A 97 -9.27 -0.63 -8.24
N VAL A 98 -10.30 0.09 -7.81
CA VAL A 98 -11.48 0.40 -8.63
C VAL A 98 -11.66 1.91 -8.65
N LEU A 99 -11.77 2.50 -9.84
CA LEU A 99 -11.93 3.95 -10.02
C LEU A 99 -10.87 4.78 -9.28
N GLY A 100 -9.62 4.30 -9.28
CA GLY A 100 -8.48 4.98 -8.65
C GLY A 100 -8.42 4.87 -7.12
N LYS A 101 -9.28 4.06 -6.50
CA LYS A 101 -9.30 3.82 -5.05
C LYS A 101 -9.01 2.36 -4.75
N ALA A 102 -8.16 2.11 -3.76
CA ALA A 102 -7.96 0.78 -3.20
C ALA A 102 -9.24 0.34 -2.48
N THR A 103 -9.76 -0.82 -2.86
CA THR A 103 -11.03 -1.38 -2.38
C THR A 103 -10.84 -2.63 -1.56
N SER A 104 -9.75 -3.37 -1.80
CA SER A 104 -9.36 -4.52 -0.99
C SER A 104 -7.86 -4.75 -1.11
N ALA A 105 -7.30 -5.41 -0.11
CA ALA A 105 -5.93 -5.91 -0.15
C ALA A 105 -5.79 -7.23 0.62
N SER A 106 -4.90 -8.11 0.15
CA SER A 106 -4.57 -9.36 0.84
C SER A 106 -3.07 -9.62 0.80
N TYR A 107 -2.48 -9.89 1.97
CA TYR A 107 -1.12 -10.42 2.05
C TYR A 107 -1.16 -11.95 2.04
N LYS A 108 -0.56 -12.59 1.03
CA LYS A 108 -0.66 -14.03 0.80
C LYS A 108 0.50 -14.55 -0.04
N VAL A 109 0.58 -15.88 -0.18
CA VAL A 109 1.41 -16.49 -1.23
C VAL A 109 0.77 -16.15 -2.58
N ILE A 110 1.55 -15.57 -3.47
CA ILE A 110 1.14 -15.18 -4.82
C ILE A 110 1.11 -16.42 -5.69
N THR A 111 0.04 -16.57 -6.44
CA THR A 111 -0.17 -17.67 -7.37
C THR A 111 -0.26 -17.15 -8.80
N ALA A 112 -0.12 -18.04 -9.78
CA ALA A 112 -0.28 -17.67 -11.19
C ALA A 112 -1.67 -17.08 -11.49
N ASP A 113 -2.70 -17.40 -10.69
CA ASP A 113 -4.04 -16.83 -10.84
C ASP A 113 -4.14 -15.37 -10.39
N ASP A 114 -3.26 -14.94 -9.48
CA ASP A 114 -3.19 -13.54 -9.03
C ASP A 114 -2.55 -12.60 -10.07
N LEU A 115 -1.93 -13.19 -11.11
CA LEU A 115 -1.21 -12.49 -12.17
C LEU A 115 -2.00 -12.42 -13.50
N LYS A 116 -3.27 -12.84 -13.49
CA LYS A 116 -4.16 -12.90 -14.67
C LYS A 116 -5.17 -11.75 -14.65
#